data_AF-A0A8J3M1C2-F1
#
_entry.id   AF-A0A8J3M1C2-F1
#
_cell.length_a   1.000
_cell.length_b   1.000
_cell.length_c   1.000
_cell.angle_alpha   90.00
_cell.angle_beta   90.00
_cell.angle_gamma   90.00
#
_symmetry.space_group_name_H-M   'P 1'
#
loop_
_entity.id
_entity.type
_entity.pdbx_description
1 polymer ?
#
loop_
_entity_poly.entity_id
_entity_poly.type
_entity_poly.pdbx_seq_one_letter_code
_entity_poly.pdbx_strand_id
1 'polypeptide(L)'
;MSSLDPALKDALRRLRAVRSTRPEDPSAVMELAEWRDAMAAVLEELARVLPIEEDRIRASHEANCARTQAAQIRAKAAMDNN
;
A
#
# COMPACT_ATOMS: atom_id res chain seq x y z
N MET A 1 -19.33 21.69 -10.65
CA MET A 1 -18.85 20.35 -10.23
C MET A 1 -17.33 20.37 -10.29
N SER A 2 -16.66 20.44 -9.15
CA SER A 2 -15.19 20.45 -9.12
C SER A 2 -14.68 19.15 -9.71
N SER A 3 -14.09 19.20 -10.90
CA SER A 3 -13.37 18.05 -11.45
C SER A 3 -12.20 17.79 -10.52
N LEU A 4 -12.25 16.68 -9.77
CA LEU A 4 -11.10 16.13 -9.07
C LEU A 4 -9.89 16.14 -10.03
N ASP A 5 -8.75 16.59 -9.52
CA ASP A 5 -7.46 16.59 -10.23
C ASP A 5 -7.25 15.21 -10.90
N PRO A 6 -6.99 15.16 -12.22
CA PRO A 6 -6.69 13.91 -12.92
C PRO A 6 -5.64 13.05 -12.21
N ALA A 7 -4.59 13.66 -11.64
CA ALA A 7 -3.54 12.94 -10.92
C ALA A 7 -4.08 12.26 -9.65
N LEU A 8 -4.95 12.95 -8.90
CA LEU A 8 -5.61 12.39 -7.73
C LEU A 8 -6.59 11.28 -8.11
N LYS A 9 -7.35 11.43 -9.21
CA LYS A 9 -8.24 10.36 -9.71
C LYS A 9 -7.44 9.10 -10.07
N ASP A 10 -6.32 9.26 -10.74
CA ASP A 10 -5.49 8.13 -11.17
C ASP A 10 -4.82 7.45 -9.98
N ALA A 11 -4.30 8.20 -9.01
CA ALA A 11 -3.76 7.64 -7.77
C ALA A 11 -4.82 6.86 -6.98
N LEU A 12 -6.03 7.40 -6.84
CA LEU A 12 -7.15 6.70 -6.19
C LEU A 12 -7.60 5.45 -6.96
N ARG A 13 -7.55 5.47 -8.30
CA ARG A 13 -7.84 4.29 -9.12
C ARG A 13 -6.81 3.19 -8.89
N ARG A 14 -5.51 3.54 -8.89
CA ARG A 14 -4.43 2.60 -8.59
C ARG A 14 -4.56 2.02 -7.19
N LEU A 15 -4.83 2.85 -6.18
CA LEU A 15 -5.04 2.39 -4.80
C LEU A 15 -6.17 1.38 -4.73
N ARG A 16 -7.30 1.66 -5.41
CA ARG A 16 -8.43 0.72 -5.45
C ARG A 16 -8.05 -0.60 -6.14
N ALA A 17 -7.30 -0.53 -7.24
CA ALA A 17 -6.85 -1.72 -7.97
C ALA A 17 -5.95 -2.59 -7.09
N VAL A 18 -4.90 -2.03 -6.48
CA VAL A 18 -4.01 -2.76 -5.55
C VAL A 18 -4.82 -3.32 -4.38
N ARG A 19 -5.76 -2.56 -3.81
CA ARG A 19 -6.59 -3.05 -2.71
C ARG A 19 -7.45 -4.28 -3.10
N SER A 20 -7.91 -4.35 -4.35
CA SER A 20 -8.68 -5.49 -4.85
C SER A 20 -7.85 -6.74 -5.13
N THR A 21 -6.53 -6.62 -5.26
CA THR A 21 -5.63 -7.77 -5.44
C THR A 21 -5.10 -8.31 -4.11
N ARG A 22 -5.77 -8.00 -2.99
CA ARG A 22 -5.37 -8.53 -1.69
C ARG A 22 -5.52 -10.05 -1.70
N PRO A 23 -4.47 -10.82 -1.39
CA PRO A 23 -4.58 -12.27 -1.25
C PRO A 23 -5.61 -12.62 -0.17
N GLU A 24 -6.55 -13.50 -0.51
CA GLU A 24 -7.58 -14.00 0.41
C GLU A 24 -7.11 -15.24 1.17
N ASP A 25 -6.19 -16.00 0.58
CA ASP A 25 -5.62 -17.21 1.18
C ASP A 25 -4.69 -16.84 2.35
N PRO A 26 -5.00 -17.26 3.60
CA PRO A 26 -4.16 -17.01 4.76
C PRO A 26 -2.78 -17.69 4.69
N SER A 27 -2.63 -18.72 3.85
CA SER A 27 -1.37 -19.44 3.64
C SER A 27 -0.46 -18.79 2.60
N ALA A 28 -0.98 -17.87 1.78
CA ALA A 28 -0.23 -17.12 0.77
C ALA A 28 0.59 -15.97 1.40
N VAL A 29 1.44 -16.32 2.36
CA VAL A 29 2.20 -15.38 3.20
C VAL A 29 3.14 -14.50 2.37
N MET A 30 3.79 -15.08 1.35
CA MET A 30 4.69 -14.32 0.47
C MET A 30 3.94 -13.36 -0.45
N GLU A 31 2.81 -13.79 -1.02
CA GLU A 31 1.94 -12.92 -1.82
C GLU A 31 1.38 -11.77 -0.97
N LEU A 32 1.07 -12.04 0.31
CA LEU A 32 0.65 -11.00 1.25
C LEU A 32 1.76 -9.97 1.46
N ALA A 33 3.02 -10.38 1.59
CA ALA A 33 4.15 -9.46 1.72
C ALA A 33 4.33 -8.60 0.47
N GLU A 34 4.22 -9.19 -0.73
CA GLU A 34 4.29 -8.47 -2.00
C GLU A 34 3.14 -7.47 -2.15
N TRP A 35 1.92 -7.88 -1.79
CA TRP A 35 0.76 -7.00 -1.77
C TRP A 35 0.94 -5.82 -0.82
N ARG A 36 1.57 -6.03 0.35
CA ARG A 36 1.89 -4.95 1.29
C ARG A 36 2.89 -3.94 0.70
N ASP A 37 3.90 -4.39 -0.04
CA ASP A 37 4.82 -3.48 -0.72
C ASP A 37 4.14 -2.71 -1.86
N ALA A 38 3.26 -3.36 -2.63
CA ALA A 38 2.47 -2.69 -3.64
C ALA A 38 1.54 -1.62 -3.02
N MET A 39 0.97 -1.91 -1.85
CA MET A 39 0.17 -0.95 -1.08
C MET A 39 1.02 0.24 -0.62
N ALA A 40 2.24 -0.01 -0.14
CA ALA A 40 3.16 1.05 0.25
C ALA A 40 3.49 1.98 -0.92
N ALA A 41 3.82 1.41 -2.08
CA ALA A 41 4.16 2.17 -3.28
C ALA A 41 3.01 3.09 -3.72
N VAL A 42 1.77 2.58 -3.77
CA VAL A 42 0.63 3.39 -4.22
C VAL A 42 0.21 4.45 -3.18
N LEU A 43 0.41 4.19 -1.89
CA LEU A 43 0.17 5.18 -0.82
C LEU A 43 1.18 6.33 -0.88
N GLU A 44 2.44 6.07 -1.23
CA GLU A 44 3.43 7.13 -1.47
C GLU A 44 3.11 7.97 -2.71
N GLU A 45 2.66 7.33 -3.79
CA GLU A 45 2.19 8.06 -4.97
C GLU A 45 1.00 8.96 -4.61
N LEU A 46 0.05 8.44 -3.82
CA LEU A 46 -1.10 9.20 -3.34
C LEU A 46 -0.69 10.38 -2.45
N ALA A 47 0.27 10.18 -1.54
CA ALA A 47 0.79 11.23 -0.66
C ALA A 47 1.34 12.44 -1.43
N ARG A 48 1.86 12.25 -2.66
CA ARG A 48 2.39 13.36 -3.48
C ARG A 48 1.32 14.23 -4.11
N VAL A 49 0.12 13.69 -4.31
CA VAL A 49 -0.97 14.35 -5.07
C VAL A 49 -2.16 14.76 -4.18
N LEU A 50 -2.15 14.39 -2.90
CA LEU A 50 -3.17 14.81 -1.95
C LEU A 50 -3.06 16.32 -1.66
N PRO A 51 -4.19 17.07 -1.70
CA PRO A 51 -4.19 18.52 -1.53
C PRO A 51 -4.04 18.97 -0.08
N ILE A 52 -4.35 18.08 0.88
CA ILE A 52 -4.32 18.36 2.32
C ILE A 52 -3.07 17.73 2.92
N GLU A 53 -2.22 18.55 3.57
CA GLU A 53 -0.95 18.10 4.17
C GLU A 53 -1.14 16.95 5.17
N GLU A 54 -2.13 17.04 6.03
CA GLU A 54 -2.44 16.00 7.03
C GLU A 54 -2.74 14.65 6.35
N ASP A 55 -3.42 14.67 5.21
CA ASP A 55 -3.66 13.45 4.42
C ASP A 55 -2.37 12.94 3.78
N ARG A 56 -1.46 13.84 3.34
CA ARG A 56 -0.13 13.44 2.82
C ARG A 56 0.70 12.73 3.90
N ILE A 57 0.73 13.30 5.10
CA ILE A 57 1.43 12.72 6.25
C ILE A 57 0.82 11.36 6.60
N ARG A 58 -0.51 11.26 6.67
CA ARG A 58 -1.20 10.00 6.95
C ARG A 58 -0.89 8.93 5.90
N ALA A 59 -0.98 9.26 4.61
CA ALA A 59 -0.67 8.33 3.52
C ALA A 59 0.80 7.86 3.57
N SER A 60 1.74 8.77 3.87
CA SER A 60 3.16 8.43 4.03
C SER A 60 3.42 7.52 5.23
N HIS A 61 2.75 7.77 6.35
CA HIS A 61 2.82 6.91 7.53
C HIS A 61 2.26 5.51 7.24
N GLU A 62 1.10 5.42 6.59
CA GLU A 62 0.52 4.14 6.18
C GLU A 62 1.43 3.37 5.21
N ALA A 63 2.08 4.07 4.27
CA ALA A 63 3.05 3.45 3.37
C ALA A 63 4.22 2.83 4.13
N ASN A 64 4.77 3.55 5.12
CA ASN A 64 5.84 3.04 5.97
C ASN A 64 5.39 1.83 6.80
N CYS A 65 4.19 1.89 7.40
CA CYS A 65 3.62 0.75 8.11
C CYS A 65 3.43 -0.48 7.21
N ALA A 66 3.05 -0.28 5.94
CA ALA A 66 2.88 -1.37 4.99
C ALA A 66 4.23 -2.04 4.64
N ARG A 67 5.30 -1.26 4.41
CA ARG A 67 6.66 -1.82 4.21
C ARG A 67 7.17 -2.57 5.42
N THR A 68 6.99 -2.01 6.61
CA THR A 68 7.40 -2.66 7.86
C THR A 68 6.69 -4.01 7.99
N GLN A 69 5.39 -4.07 7.68
CA GLN A 69 4.64 -5.32 7.70
C GLN A 69 5.14 -6.31 6.63
N ALA A 70 5.43 -5.87 5.41
CA ALA A 70 6.01 -6.72 4.37
C ALA A 70 7.35 -7.33 4.83
N ALA A 71 8.23 -6.51 5.40
CA ALA A 71 9.52 -6.96 5.94
C ALA A 71 9.36 -7.96 7.08
N GLN A 72 8.44 -7.70 8.02
CA GLN A 72 8.13 -8.62 9.13
C GLN A 72 7.60 -9.97 8.63
N ILE A 73 6.71 -9.95 7.63
CA ILE A 73 6.17 -11.17 7.03
C ILE A 73 7.28 -12.01 6.42
N ARG A 74 8.17 -11.39 5.63
CA ARG A 74 9.33 -12.08 5.04
C ARG A 74 10.28 -12.63 6.09
N ALA A 75 10.59 -11.84 7.13
CA ALA A 75 11.46 -12.26 8.21
C ALA A 75 10.88 -13.50 8.93
N LYS A 76 9.57 -13.48 9.22
CA LYS A 76 8.90 -14.62 9.84
C LYS A 76 8.92 -15.86 8.92
N ALA A 77 8.59 -15.69 7.64
CA ALA A 77 8.61 -16.80 6.67
C ALA A 77 10.01 -17.43 6.52
N ALA A 78 11.07 -16.63 6.65
CA ALA A 78 12.45 -17.14 6.65
C ALA A 78 12.79 -17.92 7.93
N MET A 79 12.24 -17.53 9.08
CA MET A 79 12.45 -18.23 10.36
C MET A 79 11.65 -19.53 10.45
N ASP A 80 10.42 -19.58 9.90
CA ASP A 80 9.57 -20.77 9.93
C ASP A 80 10.07 -21.89 8.97
N ASN A 81 10.91 -21.55 8.00
CA ASN A 81 11.50 -22.49 7.03
C ASN A 81 12.86 -23.10 7.47
N ASN A 82 13.30 -22.83 8.70
CA ASN A 82 14.61 -23.20 9.24
C ASN A 82 14.47 -24.00 10.54
#